data_AF-A0A843YE67-F1
#
_entry.id   AF-A0A843YE67-F1
#
_cell.length_a   1.000
_cell.length_b   1.000
_cell.length_c   1.000
_cell.angle_alpha   90.00
_cell.angle_beta   90.00
_cell.angle_gamma   90.00
#
_symmetry.space_group_name_H-M   'P 1'
#
loop_
_entity.id
_entity.type
_entity.pdbx_description
1 polymer ?
#
loop_
_entity_poly.entity_id
_entity_poly.type
_entity_poly.pdbx_seq_one_letter_code
_entity_poly.pdbx_strand_id
1 'polypeptide(L)'
;MDLEDLGLGGEKSQVLAAWVHTQKLADLELSDLQRAEAERLLARRNIGRADPGLSDRLRRFACDSARFAMPNSKVAYELTHIVFYLSEYGRRNPDLPSEAVESLRNVGILAYLDQNMDLLAEVCISLRFAKAAVPVQWEQALAQSQQRYRFIPDGFDGTHDDYHAYFVGAWWAMTAGQGGFDHAVPSGATQIRGGKAPGVMKSLSQLMYNDESLGALAWTTARNQILAALPLRDGELLQEAENSIPDFERFYDGFARGGRAR
;
A
#
# COMPACT_ATOMS: atom_id res chain seq x y z
N MET A 1 12.24 7.78 -10.41
CA MET A 1 11.85 8.25 -11.76
C MET A 1 12.97 9.17 -12.18
N ASP A 2 13.60 8.94 -13.34
CA ASP A 2 14.76 9.74 -13.74
C ASP A 2 14.27 10.97 -14.50
N LEU A 3 14.94 12.12 -14.34
CA LEU A 3 14.57 13.35 -15.06
C LEU A 3 14.63 13.13 -16.57
N GLU A 4 15.56 12.29 -17.03
CA GLU A 4 15.70 11.94 -18.43
C GLU A 4 14.53 11.13 -18.99
N ASP A 5 13.92 10.25 -18.19
CA ASP A 5 12.73 9.49 -18.60
C ASP A 5 11.47 10.39 -18.69
N LEU A 6 11.55 11.61 -18.14
CA LEU A 6 10.54 12.67 -18.26
C LEU A 6 10.81 13.63 -19.42
N GLY A 7 11.82 13.36 -20.25
CA GLY A 7 12.16 14.16 -21.43
C GLY A 7 13.12 15.30 -21.16
N LEU A 8 13.71 15.41 -19.96
CA LEU A 8 14.78 16.38 -19.69
C LEU A 8 16.10 15.81 -20.20
N GLY A 9 16.80 16.51 -21.09
CA GLY A 9 18.07 16.01 -21.66
C GLY A 9 19.16 15.78 -20.61
N GLY A 10 20.12 14.91 -20.92
CA GLY A 10 21.29 14.63 -20.07
C GLY A 10 21.67 13.15 -20.04
N GLU A 11 22.74 12.83 -19.31
CA GLU A 11 23.23 11.47 -19.10
C GLU A 11 23.45 11.13 -17.61
N LYS A 12 22.88 11.93 -16.69
CA LYS A 12 23.21 11.84 -15.26
C LYS A 12 22.77 10.50 -14.69
N SER A 13 21.58 10.03 -15.05
CA SER A 13 21.09 8.70 -14.63
C SER A 13 21.96 7.56 -15.16
N GLN A 14 22.43 7.62 -16.42
CA GLN A 14 23.34 6.64 -17.00
C GLN A 14 24.68 6.60 -16.26
N VAL A 15 25.28 7.76 -16.01
CA VAL A 15 26.56 7.89 -15.29
C VAL A 15 26.43 7.39 -13.86
N LEU A 16 25.35 7.76 -13.16
CA LEU A 16 25.10 7.32 -11.79
C LEU A 16 24.90 5.80 -11.72
N ALA A 17 24.12 5.21 -12.63
CA ALA A 17 23.90 3.78 -12.70
C ALA A 17 25.22 3.01 -12.95
N ALA A 18 26.05 3.50 -13.87
CA ALA A 18 27.37 2.91 -14.15
C ALA A 18 28.30 2.99 -12.92
N TRP A 19 28.26 4.11 -12.18
CA TRP A 19 29.03 4.27 -10.95
C TRP A 19 28.56 3.32 -9.84
N VAL A 20 27.25 3.26 -9.57
CA VAL A 20 26.64 2.34 -8.60
C VAL A 20 27.02 0.88 -8.89
N HIS A 21 26.95 0.48 -10.16
CA HIS A 21 27.33 -0.86 -10.59
C HIS A 21 28.83 -1.13 -10.38
N THR A 22 29.68 -0.16 -10.73
CA THR A 22 31.14 -0.27 -10.55
C THR A 22 31.53 -0.40 -9.07
N GLN A 23 30.86 0.35 -8.20
CA GLN A 23 31.08 0.31 -6.75
C GLN A 23 30.44 -0.90 -6.07
N LYS A 24 29.70 -1.74 -6.81
CA LYS A 24 28.99 -2.93 -6.29
C LYS A 24 28.09 -2.61 -5.09
N LEU A 25 27.48 -1.42 -5.06
CA LEU A 25 26.68 -1.00 -3.91
C LEU A 25 25.47 -1.92 -3.68
N ALA A 26 24.93 -2.49 -4.75
CA ALA A 26 23.85 -3.47 -4.67
C ALA A 26 24.26 -4.81 -4.03
N ASP A 27 25.56 -5.10 -3.97
CA ASP A 27 26.11 -6.34 -3.39
C ASP A 27 26.43 -6.21 -1.89
N LEU A 28 26.32 -5.00 -1.32
CA LEU A 28 26.49 -4.73 0.11
C LEU A 28 25.24 -5.15 0.92
N GLU A 29 25.17 -4.81 2.22
CA GLU A 29 24.08 -5.15 3.17
C GLU A 29 22.72 -4.50 2.84
N LEU A 30 22.18 -4.76 1.65
CA LEU A 30 20.84 -4.40 1.25
C LEU A 30 19.85 -5.50 1.62
N SER A 31 18.68 -5.10 2.10
CA SER A 31 17.52 -5.99 2.15
C SER A 31 17.14 -6.44 0.74
N ASP A 32 16.40 -7.54 0.61
CA ASP A 32 15.92 -8.00 -0.70
C ASP A 32 15.06 -6.95 -1.41
N LEU A 33 14.29 -6.15 -0.65
CA LEU A 33 13.52 -5.05 -1.23
C LEU A 33 14.43 -3.98 -1.85
N GLN A 34 15.45 -3.54 -1.13
CA GLN A 34 16.42 -2.56 -1.62
C GLN A 34 17.21 -3.11 -2.82
N ARG A 35 17.53 -4.40 -2.80
CA ARG A 35 18.17 -5.08 -3.93
C ARG A 35 17.26 -5.09 -5.16
N ALA A 36 15.96 -5.32 -5.00
CA ALA A 36 14.99 -5.30 -6.09
C ALA A 36 14.83 -3.90 -6.69
N GLU A 37 14.81 -2.87 -5.86
CA GLU A 37 14.83 -1.48 -6.30
C GLU A 37 16.10 -1.16 -7.11
N ALA A 38 17.27 -1.53 -6.59
CA ALA A 38 18.55 -1.32 -7.25
C ALA A 38 18.61 -2.04 -8.61
N GLU A 39 18.19 -3.31 -8.68
CA GLU A 39 18.10 -4.05 -9.95
C GLU A 39 17.16 -3.35 -10.94
N ARG A 40 16.01 -2.85 -10.48
CA ARG A 40 15.06 -2.16 -11.34
C ARG A 40 15.63 -0.86 -11.91
N LEU A 41 16.39 -0.11 -11.12
CA LEU A 41 17.07 1.11 -11.56
C LEU A 41 18.18 0.81 -12.56
N LEU A 42 19.03 -0.19 -12.28
CA LEU A 42 20.13 -0.59 -13.17
C LEU A 42 19.61 -1.17 -14.50
N ALA A 43 18.57 -2.01 -14.45
CA ALA A 43 17.97 -2.62 -15.63
C ALA A 43 17.38 -1.59 -16.61
N ARG A 44 16.92 -0.42 -16.15
CA ARG A 44 16.45 0.67 -17.05
C ARG A 44 17.55 1.20 -17.96
N ARG A 45 18.81 1.04 -17.56
CA ARG A 45 19.99 1.47 -18.31
C ARG A 45 20.72 0.29 -18.96
N ASN A 46 20.12 -0.90 -18.97
CA ASN A 46 20.72 -2.15 -19.43
C ASN A 46 22.04 -2.48 -18.71
N ILE A 47 22.14 -2.14 -17.43
CA ILE A 47 23.33 -2.35 -16.59
C ILE A 47 23.05 -3.45 -15.54
N GLY A 48 24.09 -4.22 -15.22
CA GLY A 48 24.05 -5.21 -14.14
C GLY A 48 23.48 -6.56 -14.57
N ARG A 49 23.47 -7.49 -13.61
CA ARG A 49 22.92 -8.83 -13.76
C ARG A 49 21.90 -9.04 -12.65
N ALA A 50 20.73 -9.56 -13.00
CA ALA A 50 19.70 -9.90 -12.02
C ALA A 50 20.16 -11.06 -11.11
N ASP A 51 19.87 -10.97 -9.81
CA ASP A 51 19.94 -12.06 -8.86
C ASP A 51 18.84 -13.08 -9.20
N PRO A 52 19.20 -14.30 -9.64
CA PRO A 52 18.23 -15.29 -10.08
C PRO A 52 17.27 -15.74 -8.97
N GLY A 53 17.64 -15.60 -7.68
CA GLY A 53 16.82 -16.04 -6.55
C GLY A 53 16.02 -14.92 -5.88
N LEU A 54 16.21 -13.66 -6.28
CA LEU A 54 15.61 -12.51 -5.59
C LEU A 54 14.09 -12.54 -5.68
N SER A 55 13.54 -12.75 -6.87
CA SER A 55 12.08 -12.79 -7.07
C SER A 55 11.42 -13.86 -6.19
N ASP A 56 12.04 -15.03 -6.03
CA ASP A 56 11.50 -16.10 -5.19
C ASP A 56 11.54 -15.75 -3.70
N ARG A 57 12.58 -15.07 -3.23
CA ARG A 57 12.67 -14.59 -1.85
C ARG A 57 11.59 -13.55 -1.55
N LEU A 58 11.37 -12.62 -2.48
CA LEU A 58 10.30 -11.61 -2.35
C LEU A 58 8.90 -12.25 -2.32
N ARG A 59 8.65 -13.25 -3.16
CA ARG A 59 7.39 -14.02 -3.12
C ARG A 59 7.20 -14.71 -1.79
N ARG A 60 8.24 -15.37 -1.26
CA ARG A 60 8.18 -16.03 0.05
C ARG A 60 7.87 -15.06 1.17
N PHE A 61 8.49 -13.88 1.16
CA PHE A 61 8.15 -12.82 2.11
C PHE A 61 6.68 -12.40 1.98
N ALA A 62 6.20 -12.20 0.76
CA ALA A 62 4.81 -11.82 0.49
C ALA A 62 3.79 -12.89 0.94
N CYS A 63 4.16 -14.17 1.03
CA CYS A 63 3.27 -15.26 1.44
C CYS A 63 3.02 -15.36 2.97
N ASP A 64 3.68 -14.55 3.81
CA ASP A 64 3.46 -14.57 5.26
C ASP A 64 2.18 -13.82 5.66
N SER A 65 1.00 -14.35 5.27
CA SER A 65 -0.27 -13.63 5.39
C SER A 65 -0.64 -13.27 6.83
N ALA A 66 -0.18 -14.06 7.82
CA ALA A 66 -0.36 -13.78 9.24
C ALA A 66 0.35 -12.48 9.66
N ARG A 67 1.57 -12.24 9.17
CA ARG A 67 2.31 -11.00 9.42
C ARG A 67 1.58 -9.77 8.87
N PHE A 68 0.90 -9.93 7.74
CA PHE A 68 0.17 -8.85 7.07
C PHE A 68 -1.24 -8.60 7.61
N ALA A 69 -1.73 -9.44 8.53
CA ALA A 69 -2.94 -9.17 9.31
C ALA A 69 -2.68 -8.25 10.52
N MET A 70 -1.41 -7.94 10.82
CA MET A 70 -1.02 -7.09 11.94
C MET A 70 -0.79 -5.63 11.50
N PRO A 71 -1.18 -4.63 12.33
CA PRO A 71 -0.92 -3.22 12.01
C PRO A 71 0.59 -2.90 12.00
N ASN A 72 1.18 -2.90 10.81
CA ASN A 72 2.57 -2.49 10.59
C ASN A 72 2.68 -1.80 9.24
N SER A 73 2.57 -0.46 9.26
CA SER A 73 2.58 0.35 8.03
C SER A 73 3.85 0.14 7.21
N LYS A 74 5.02 0.07 7.86
CA LYS A 74 6.28 -0.16 7.16
C LYS A 74 6.24 -1.45 6.33
N VAL A 75 5.89 -2.57 6.97
CA VAL A 75 5.84 -3.88 6.30
C VAL A 75 4.75 -3.91 5.23
N ALA A 76 3.64 -3.23 5.44
CA ALA A 76 2.58 -3.08 4.45
C ALA A 76 3.04 -2.38 3.16
N TYR A 77 3.77 -1.26 3.27
CA TYR A 77 4.38 -0.60 2.10
C TYR A 77 5.49 -1.44 1.46
N GLU A 78 6.25 -2.22 2.24
CA GLU A 78 7.22 -3.16 1.67
C GLU A 78 6.53 -4.20 0.78
N LEU A 79 5.34 -4.70 1.16
CA LEU A 79 4.58 -5.66 0.34
C LEU A 79 4.13 -5.06 -1.00
N THR A 80 3.56 -3.86 -1.01
CA THR A 80 3.10 -3.22 -2.26
C THR A 80 4.28 -2.92 -3.17
N HIS A 81 5.41 -2.44 -2.62
CA HIS A 81 6.64 -2.22 -3.37
C HIS A 81 7.20 -3.52 -3.98
N ILE A 82 7.14 -4.65 -3.26
CA ILE A 82 7.48 -5.96 -3.83
C ILE A 82 6.66 -6.24 -5.09
N VAL A 83 5.34 -6.02 -5.02
CA VAL A 83 4.47 -6.25 -6.18
C VAL A 83 4.79 -5.28 -7.31
N PHE A 84 5.09 -4.02 -7.03
CA PHE A 84 5.51 -3.04 -8.03
C PHE A 84 6.81 -3.47 -8.72
N TYR A 85 7.80 -3.95 -7.98
CA TYR A 85 9.05 -4.42 -8.59
C TYR A 85 8.87 -5.72 -9.37
N LEU A 86 8.15 -6.71 -8.81
CA LEU A 86 7.89 -7.99 -9.47
C LEU A 86 7.07 -7.82 -10.76
N SER A 87 6.12 -6.88 -10.78
CA SER A 87 5.30 -6.57 -11.96
C SER A 87 5.94 -5.59 -12.93
N GLU A 88 7.13 -5.06 -12.61
CA GLU A 88 7.75 -3.95 -13.34
C GLU A 88 6.79 -2.76 -13.50
N TYR A 89 6.13 -2.39 -12.41
CA TYR A 89 5.07 -1.36 -12.35
C TYR A 89 3.94 -1.67 -13.35
N GLY A 90 3.49 -2.92 -13.38
CA GLY A 90 2.36 -3.38 -14.19
C GLY A 90 2.69 -3.81 -15.62
N ARG A 91 3.96 -3.76 -16.05
CA ARG A 91 4.36 -4.22 -17.40
C ARG A 91 4.32 -5.73 -17.57
N ARG A 92 4.40 -6.50 -16.49
CA ARG A 92 4.30 -7.96 -16.50
C ARG A 92 3.46 -8.48 -15.35
N ASN A 93 2.96 -9.71 -15.50
CA ASN A 93 2.34 -10.42 -14.40
C ASN A 93 3.39 -10.64 -13.30
N PRO A 94 3.13 -10.20 -12.06
CA PRO A 94 4.03 -10.50 -10.98
C PRO A 94 4.05 -11.97 -10.64
N ASP A 95 3.12 -12.86 -11.04
CA ASP A 95 3.04 -14.30 -10.71
C ASP A 95 2.92 -14.59 -9.20
N LEU A 96 2.14 -13.79 -8.48
CA LEU A 96 1.95 -13.94 -7.04
C LEU A 96 1.20 -15.24 -6.69
N PRO A 97 1.69 -16.00 -5.69
CA PRO A 97 0.91 -17.09 -5.09
C PRO A 97 -0.38 -16.58 -4.44
N SER A 98 -1.35 -17.47 -4.22
CA SER A 98 -2.63 -17.17 -3.56
C SER A 98 -2.46 -16.52 -2.18
N GLU A 99 -1.47 -16.97 -1.42
CA GLU A 99 -1.13 -16.51 -0.08
C GLU A 99 -0.63 -15.07 -0.11
N ALA A 100 0.12 -14.67 -1.15
CA ALA A 100 0.54 -13.28 -1.32
C ALA A 100 -0.64 -12.37 -1.70
N VAL A 101 -1.62 -12.88 -2.45
CA VAL A 101 -2.87 -12.14 -2.71
C VAL A 101 -3.69 -11.99 -1.42
N GLU A 102 -3.69 -12.98 -0.55
CA GLU A 102 -4.29 -12.89 0.78
C GLU A 102 -3.60 -11.85 1.66
N SER A 103 -2.25 -11.80 1.66
CA SER A 103 -1.48 -10.75 2.32
C SER A 103 -1.89 -9.36 1.86
N LEU A 104 -2.04 -9.15 0.53
CA LEU A 104 -2.53 -7.88 -0.01
C LEU A 104 -3.93 -7.54 0.49
N ARG A 105 -4.82 -8.54 0.63
CA ARG A 105 -6.17 -8.32 1.18
C ARG A 105 -6.12 -7.93 2.64
N ASN A 106 -5.30 -8.59 3.45
CA ASN A 106 -5.12 -8.25 4.86
C ASN A 106 -4.60 -6.81 5.03
N VAL A 107 -3.59 -6.41 4.25
CA VAL A 107 -3.10 -5.03 4.23
C VAL A 107 -4.19 -4.05 3.77
N GLY A 108 -4.97 -4.41 2.75
CA GLY A 108 -6.07 -3.58 2.25
C GLY A 108 -7.15 -3.33 3.29
N ILE A 109 -7.53 -4.35 4.08
CA ILE A 109 -8.48 -4.20 5.19
C ILE A 109 -7.92 -3.27 6.25
N LEU A 110 -6.66 -3.45 6.65
CA LEU A 110 -6.02 -2.57 7.63
C LEU A 110 -5.97 -1.12 7.13
N ALA A 111 -5.58 -0.91 5.88
CA ALA A 111 -5.54 0.42 5.26
C ALA A 111 -6.93 1.05 5.20
N TYR A 112 -7.96 0.27 4.87
CA TYR A 112 -9.34 0.73 4.84
C TYR A 112 -9.86 1.10 6.24
N LEU A 113 -9.65 0.23 7.24
CA LEU A 113 -10.03 0.49 8.63
C LEU A 113 -9.30 1.69 9.22
N ASP A 114 -8.03 1.89 8.87
CA ASP A 114 -7.23 3.04 9.32
C ASP A 114 -7.50 4.32 8.52
N GLN A 115 -8.30 4.22 7.45
CA GLN A 115 -8.54 5.29 6.46
C GLN A 115 -7.24 5.80 5.81
N ASN A 116 -6.24 4.93 5.70
CA ASN A 116 -5.01 5.18 4.98
C ASN A 116 -5.24 4.97 3.47
N MET A 117 -5.74 6.02 2.80
CA MET A 117 -6.08 6.00 1.38
C MET A 117 -4.85 5.85 0.47
N ASP A 118 -3.68 6.29 0.93
CA ASP A 118 -2.42 6.13 0.21
C ASP A 118 -2.04 4.66 0.08
N LEU A 119 -1.95 3.96 1.21
CA LEU A 119 -1.68 2.52 1.23
C LEU A 119 -2.80 1.71 0.57
N LEU A 120 -4.06 2.11 0.75
CA LEU A 120 -5.20 1.44 0.11
C LEU A 120 -5.09 1.51 -1.42
N ALA A 121 -4.69 2.66 -1.96
CA ALA A 121 -4.47 2.83 -3.39
C ALA A 121 -3.34 1.91 -3.89
N GLU A 122 -2.22 1.83 -3.17
CA GLU A 122 -1.13 0.91 -3.53
C GLU A 122 -1.56 -0.57 -3.52
N VAL A 123 -2.38 -0.97 -2.55
CA VAL A 123 -2.95 -2.32 -2.49
C VAL A 123 -3.86 -2.58 -3.70
N CYS A 124 -4.76 -1.65 -4.03
CA CYS A 124 -5.65 -1.78 -5.18
C CYS A 124 -4.85 -1.90 -6.51
N ILE A 125 -3.79 -1.12 -6.67
CA ILE A 125 -2.88 -1.21 -7.83
C ILE A 125 -2.17 -2.58 -7.84
N SER A 126 -1.66 -3.02 -6.69
CA SER A 126 -0.96 -4.29 -6.53
C SER A 126 -1.85 -5.48 -6.88
N LEU A 127 -3.10 -5.50 -6.39
CA LEU A 127 -4.09 -6.51 -6.72
C LEU A 127 -4.38 -6.53 -8.22
N ARG A 128 -4.52 -5.35 -8.84
CA ARG A 128 -4.76 -5.22 -10.28
C ARG A 128 -3.58 -5.73 -11.12
N PHE A 129 -2.34 -5.40 -10.75
CA PHE A 129 -1.14 -5.94 -11.40
C PHE A 129 -1.04 -7.46 -11.27
N ALA A 130 -1.44 -8.01 -10.12
CA ALA A 130 -1.55 -9.45 -9.89
C ALA A 130 -2.78 -10.10 -10.56
N LYS A 131 -3.59 -9.34 -11.30
CA LYS A 131 -4.86 -9.79 -11.92
C LYS A 131 -5.86 -10.38 -10.90
N ALA A 132 -5.75 -9.96 -9.64
CA ALA A 132 -6.67 -10.30 -8.59
C ALA A 132 -7.86 -9.33 -8.57
N ALA A 133 -9.00 -9.79 -8.06
CA ALA A 133 -10.17 -8.93 -7.86
C ALA A 133 -9.89 -7.86 -6.81
N VAL A 134 -10.21 -6.61 -7.15
CA VAL A 134 -10.16 -5.45 -6.25
C VAL A 134 -11.55 -5.25 -5.65
N PRO A 135 -11.69 -5.14 -4.31
CA PRO A 135 -12.96 -4.82 -3.67
C PRO A 135 -13.55 -3.47 -4.14
N VAL A 136 -14.83 -3.49 -4.53
CA VAL A 136 -15.55 -2.30 -5.02
C VAL A 136 -15.64 -1.22 -3.94
N GLN A 137 -15.82 -1.60 -2.68
CA GLN A 137 -15.90 -0.68 -1.54
C GLN A 137 -14.61 0.13 -1.38
N TRP A 138 -13.45 -0.48 -1.66
CA TRP A 138 -12.17 0.21 -1.59
C TRP A 138 -12.02 1.20 -2.74
N GLU A 139 -12.41 0.80 -3.96
CA GLU A 139 -12.41 1.70 -5.12
C GLU A 139 -13.35 2.89 -4.93
N GLN A 140 -14.51 2.68 -4.33
CA GLN A 140 -15.44 3.77 -3.98
C GLN A 140 -14.85 4.72 -2.94
N ALA A 141 -14.20 4.20 -1.90
CA ALA A 141 -13.55 5.04 -0.90
C ALA A 141 -12.39 5.86 -1.49
N LEU A 142 -11.59 5.27 -2.38
CA LEU A 142 -10.53 5.96 -3.11
C LEU A 142 -11.09 7.06 -4.02
N ALA A 143 -12.15 6.78 -4.79
CA ALA A 143 -12.80 7.79 -5.62
C ALA A 143 -13.34 8.97 -4.79
N GLN A 144 -13.95 8.69 -3.64
CA GLN A 144 -14.42 9.73 -2.71
C GLN A 144 -13.25 10.51 -2.09
N SER A 145 -12.14 9.84 -1.78
CA SER A 145 -10.92 10.50 -1.26
C SER A 145 -10.33 11.45 -2.29
N GLN A 146 -10.28 11.05 -3.57
CA GLN A 146 -9.75 11.88 -4.66
C GLN A 146 -10.49 13.22 -4.82
N GLN A 147 -11.81 13.23 -4.58
CA GLN A 147 -12.62 14.45 -4.64
C GLN A 147 -12.37 15.43 -3.48
N ARG A 148 -11.63 15.01 -2.44
CA ARG A 148 -11.36 15.83 -1.24
C ARG A 148 -10.03 16.58 -1.31
N TYR A 149 -9.20 16.33 -2.32
CA TYR A 149 -7.95 17.05 -2.49
C TYR A 149 -8.19 18.50 -2.93
N ARG A 150 -7.35 19.39 -2.41
CA ARG A 150 -7.36 20.82 -2.76
C ARG A 150 -5.94 21.26 -3.10
N PHE A 151 -5.84 22.05 -4.16
CA PHE A 151 -4.61 22.69 -4.60
C PHE A 151 -4.63 24.13 -4.09
N ILE A 152 -3.70 24.46 -3.19
CA ILE A 152 -3.61 25.76 -2.53
C ILE A 152 -2.48 26.55 -3.22
N PRO A 153 -2.82 27.61 -3.98
CA PRO A 153 -1.81 28.47 -4.61
C PRO A 153 -1.03 29.26 -3.55
N ASP A 154 0.25 29.49 -3.81
CA ASP A 154 1.21 30.15 -2.92
C ASP A 154 1.26 29.54 -1.50
N GLY A 155 0.83 28.29 -1.36
CA GLY A 155 0.66 27.62 -0.07
C GLY A 155 1.84 26.76 0.36
N PHE A 156 2.86 26.58 -0.50
CA PHE A 156 4.01 25.74 -0.18
C PHE A 156 4.98 26.49 0.74
N ASP A 157 5.02 26.08 2.00
CA ASP A 157 5.86 26.65 3.06
C ASP A 157 7.15 25.84 3.31
N GLY A 158 7.46 24.88 2.44
CA GLY A 158 8.59 23.96 2.60
C GLY A 158 8.32 22.77 3.51
N THR A 159 7.10 22.62 4.06
CA THR A 159 6.71 21.45 4.86
C THR A 159 6.11 20.33 4.01
N HIS A 160 6.03 19.13 4.60
CA HIS A 160 5.40 17.97 3.95
C HIS A 160 3.90 18.24 3.71
N ASP A 161 3.47 18.01 2.48
CA ASP A 161 2.07 18.06 2.07
C ASP A 161 1.56 16.68 1.64
N ASP A 162 0.31 16.60 1.19
CA ASP A 162 -0.33 15.32 0.86
C ASP A 162 -0.13 14.94 -0.62
N TYR A 163 0.93 15.44 -1.27
CA TYR A 163 1.18 15.16 -2.70
C TYR A 163 1.33 13.67 -2.99
N HIS A 164 2.03 12.91 -2.13
CA HIS A 164 2.24 11.47 -2.35
C HIS A 164 0.91 10.74 -2.46
N ALA A 165 0.06 10.90 -1.45
CA ALA A 165 -1.26 10.29 -1.39
C ALA A 165 -2.16 10.72 -2.57
N TYR A 166 -2.04 11.98 -3.03
CA TYR A 166 -2.71 12.44 -4.24
C TYR A 166 -2.20 11.70 -5.49
N PHE A 167 -0.88 11.67 -5.73
CA PHE A 167 -0.31 11.04 -6.92
C PHE A 167 -0.54 9.53 -6.97
N VAL A 168 -0.42 8.84 -5.84
CA VAL A 168 -0.70 7.40 -5.75
C VAL A 168 -2.18 7.13 -6.02
N GLY A 169 -3.08 7.96 -5.48
CA GLY A 169 -4.51 7.81 -5.77
C GLY A 169 -4.88 8.17 -7.22
N ALA A 170 -4.24 9.18 -7.82
CA ALA A 170 -4.36 9.46 -9.25
C ALA A 170 -3.83 8.30 -10.11
N TRP A 171 -2.71 7.69 -9.72
CA TRP A 171 -2.17 6.50 -10.37
C TRP A 171 -3.14 5.32 -10.26
N TRP A 172 -3.71 5.07 -9.08
CA TRP A 172 -4.79 4.09 -8.91
C TRP A 172 -5.93 4.35 -9.89
N ALA A 173 -6.47 5.58 -9.94
CA ALA A 173 -7.58 5.92 -10.83
C ALA A 173 -7.22 5.64 -12.30
N MET A 174 -5.98 5.92 -12.72
CA MET A 174 -5.52 5.67 -14.09
C MET A 174 -5.47 4.17 -14.37
N THR A 175 -4.92 3.38 -13.44
CA THR A 175 -4.89 1.91 -13.56
C THR A 175 -6.29 1.30 -13.52
N ALA A 176 -7.23 1.94 -12.84
CA ALA A 176 -8.64 1.55 -12.78
C ALA A 176 -9.45 1.99 -14.02
N GLY A 177 -8.86 2.78 -14.92
CA GLY A 177 -9.54 3.32 -16.10
C GLY A 177 -10.52 4.44 -15.79
N GLN A 178 -10.40 5.09 -14.62
CA GLN A 178 -11.28 6.16 -14.16
C GLN A 178 -10.79 7.58 -14.50
N GLY A 179 -9.60 7.73 -15.10
CA GLY A 179 -8.91 9.02 -15.19
C GLY A 179 -7.89 9.18 -14.06
N GLY A 180 -7.47 10.38 -13.69
CA GLY A 180 -6.62 10.51 -12.49
C GLY A 180 -6.11 11.93 -12.21
N PHE A 181 -5.75 12.67 -13.25
CA PHE A 181 -5.24 14.04 -13.14
C PHE A 181 -6.26 15.06 -13.63
N ASP A 182 -7.37 15.18 -12.92
CA ASP A 182 -8.49 16.06 -13.31
C ASP A 182 -8.47 17.41 -12.58
N HIS A 183 -7.48 17.63 -11.70
CA HIS A 183 -7.34 18.87 -10.95
C HIS A 183 -6.55 19.91 -11.74
N ALA A 184 -7.08 21.14 -11.81
CA ALA A 184 -6.33 22.27 -12.34
C ALA A 184 -5.19 22.63 -11.38
N VAL A 185 -3.95 22.54 -11.85
CA VAL A 185 -2.76 22.90 -11.07
C VAL A 185 -2.52 24.41 -11.18
N PRO A 186 -2.55 25.17 -10.07
CA PRO A 186 -2.25 26.59 -10.09
C PRO A 186 -0.83 26.90 -10.58
N SER A 187 -0.62 28.09 -11.14
CA SER A 187 0.72 28.60 -11.38
C SER A 187 1.42 28.98 -10.07
N GLY A 188 2.72 28.70 -9.97
CA GLY A 188 3.52 29.07 -8.80
C GLY A 188 3.62 27.95 -7.76
N ALA A 189 4.13 28.31 -6.57
CA ALA A 189 4.33 27.37 -5.48
C ALA A 189 2.96 26.82 -5.02
N THR A 190 2.77 25.51 -5.10
CA THR A 190 1.46 24.89 -4.85
C THR A 190 1.57 23.86 -3.74
N GLN A 191 0.60 23.85 -2.84
CA GLN A 191 0.47 22.84 -1.80
C GLN A 191 -0.78 21.98 -2.02
N ILE A 192 -0.64 20.67 -1.85
CA ILE A 192 -1.73 19.70 -1.97
C ILE A 192 -2.18 19.27 -0.57
N ARG A 193 -3.47 19.43 -0.27
CA ARG A 193 -4.06 18.99 1.01
C ARG A 193 -5.23 18.05 0.79
N GLY A 194 -5.21 16.90 1.46
CA GLY A 194 -6.28 15.91 1.44
C GLY A 194 -7.22 16.03 2.65
N GLY A 195 -8.47 15.57 2.49
CA GLY A 195 -9.41 15.45 3.60
C GLY A 195 -9.12 14.18 4.42
N LYS A 196 -8.55 14.32 5.62
CA LYS A 196 -8.30 13.19 6.52
C LYS A 196 -9.59 12.77 7.24
N ALA A 197 -9.94 11.49 7.13
CA ALA A 197 -11.00 10.86 7.91
C ALA A 197 -10.37 10.03 9.03
N PRO A 198 -10.88 10.08 10.28
CA PRO A 198 -10.43 9.14 11.31
C PRO A 198 -10.83 7.71 10.94
N GLY A 199 -9.89 6.78 11.14
CA GLY A 199 -10.13 5.34 11.08
C GLY A 199 -10.54 4.74 12.42
N VAL A 200 -10.90 3.45 12.40
CA VAL A 200 -11.39 2.68 13.56
C VAL A 200 -10.28 1.91 14.29
N MET A 201 -9.09 1.79 13.69
CA MET A 201 -8.01 0.94 14.22
C MET A 201 -7.62 1.28 15.66
N LYS A 202 -7.62 2.56 16.04
CA LYS A 202 -7.33 2.99 17.41
C LYS A 202 -8.39 2.50 18.39
N SER A 203 -9.67 2.73 18.06
CA SER A 203 -10.82 2.30 18.88
C SER A 203 -10.85 0.78 19.02
N LEU A 204 -10.65 0.05 17.92
CA LEU A 204 -10.63 -1.41 17.89
C LEU A 204 -9.47 -1.97 18.70
N SER A 205 -8.26 -1.44 18.54
CA SER A 205 -7.09 -1.87 19.33
C SER A 205 -7.29 -1.62 20.82
N GLN A 206 -7.85 -0.46 21.20
CA GLN A 206 -8.15 -0.15 22.59
C GLN A 206 -9.19 -1.10 23.19
N LEU A 207 -10.23 -1.44 22.41
CA LEU A 207 -11.25 -2.38 22.83
C LEU A 207 -10.66 -3.77 23.09
N MET A 208 -9.83 -4.27 22.18
CA MET A 208 -9.20 -5.58 22.31
C MET A 208 -8.14 -5.64 23.40
N TYR A 209 -7.48 -4.52 23.68
CA TYR A 209 -6.58 -4.40 24.83
C TYR A 209 -7.34 -4.44 26.17
N ASN A 210 -8.53 -3.83 26.22
CA ASN A 210 -9.34 -3.79 27.43
C ASN A 210 -10.09 -5.11 27.71
N ASP A 211 -10.39 -5.88 26.66
CA ASP A 211 -11.04 -7.19 26.75
C ASP A 211 -10.30 -8.22 25.88
N GLU A 212 -9.30 -8.85 26.49
CA GLU A 212 -8.49 -9.89 25.83
C GLU A 212 -9.32 -11.12 25.39
N SER A 213 -10.51 -11.32 25.97
CA SER A 213 -11.37 -12.45 25.64
C SER A 213 -11.91 -12.34 24.21
N LEU A 214 -12.11 -11.11 23.71
CA LEU A 214 -12.56 -10.85 22.35
C LEU A 214 -11.65 -11.55 21.32
N GLY A 215 -10.33 -11.50 21.52
CA GLY A 215 -9.39 -12.13 20.60
C GLY A 215 -9.32 -13.66 20.66
N ALA A 216 -10.00 -14.29 21.64
CA ALA A 216 -10.17 -15.75 21.70
C ALA A 216 -11.48 -16.22 21.04
N LEU A 217 -12.43 -15.31 20.82
CA LEU A 217 -13.72 -15.63 20.21
C LEU A 217 -13.59 -15.71 18.68
N ALA A 218 -14.41 -16.57 18.07
CA ALA A 218 -14.63 -16.52 16.63
C ALA A 218 -15.27 -15.18 16.25
N TRP A 219 -15.00 -14.69 15.03
CA TRP A 219 -15.50 -13.39 14.57
C TRP A 219 -17.02 -13.29 14.73
N THR A 220 -17.77 -14.32 14.36
CA THR A 220 -19.24 -14.37 14.48
C THR A 220 -19.76 -14.03 15.89
N THR A 221 -19.01 -14.37 16.94
CA THR A 221 -19.38 -14.08 18.33
C THR A 221 -18.82 -12.73 18.79
N ALA A 222 -17.56 -12.43 18.44
CA ALA A 222 -16.90 -11.17 18.80
C ALA A 222 -17.58 -9.96 18.15
N ARG A 223 -18.04 -10.11 16.91
CA ARG A 223 -18.65 -9.08 16.07
C ARG A 223 -19.71 -8.28 16.80
N ASN A 224 -20.69 -8.94 17.40
CA ASN A 224 -21.81 -8.24 18.05
C ASN A 224 -21.35 -7.46 19.29
N GLN A 225 -20.37 -7.99 20.03
CA GLN A 225 -19.80 -7.33 21.21
C GLN A 225 -18.97 -6.12 20.79
N ILE A 226 -18.16 -6.26 19.73
CA ILE A 226 -17.33 -5.19 19.17
C ILE A 226 -18.21 -4.07 18.63
N LEU A 227 -19.21 -4.38 17.80
CA LEU A 227 -20.11 -3.38 17.23
C LEU A 227 -20.95 -2.66 18.29
N ALA A 228 -21.32 -3.34 19.38
CA ALA A 228 -22.05 -2.71 20.49
C ALA A 228 -21.17 -1.76 21.33
N ALA A 229 -19.85 -2.00 21.37
CA ALA A 229 -18.90 -1.20 22.13
C ALA A 229 -18.31 -0.03 21.34
N LEU A 230 -18.31 -0.10 20.00
CA LEU A 230 -17.79 0.95 19.14
C LEU A 230 -18.79 2.11 18.97
N PRO A 231 -18.29 3.35 18.78
CA PRO A 231 -19.12 4.44 18.28
C PRO A 231 -19.81 4.07 16.96
N LEU A 232 -21.01 4.60 16.71
CA LEU A 232 -21.82 4.25 15.53
C LEU A 232 -21.01 4.27 14.22
N ARG A 233 -20.30 5.38 13.96
CA ARG A 233 -19.46 5.56 12.77
C ARG A 233 -18.36 4.50 12.64
N ASP A 234 -17.71 4.16 13.76
CA ASP A 234 -16.63 3.17 13.79
C ASP A 234 -17.19 1.76 13.50
N GLY A 235 -18.39 1.48 14.02
CA GLY A 235 -19.14 0.25 13.71
C GLY A 235 -19.57 0.15 12.25
N GLU A 236 -20.05 1.25 11.65
CA GLU A 236 -20.38 1.32 10.22
C GLU A 236 -19.15 1.03 9.36
N LEU A 237 -18.01 1.67 9.64
CA LEU A 237 -16.76 1.45 8.90
C LEU A 237 -16.26 0.00 9.03
N LEU A 238 -16.36 -0.60 10.23
CA LEU A 238 -15.99 -2.00 10.45
C LEU A 238 -16.90 -2.95 9.66
N GLN A 239 -18.21 -2.66 9.60
CA GLN A 239 -19.16 -3.45 8.83
C GLN A 239 -18.95 -3.30 7.32
N GLU A 240 -18.59 -2.12 6.84
CA GLU A 240 -18.17 -1.91 5.43
C GLU A 240 -16.91 -2.72 5.10
N ALA A 241 -15.93 -2.72 6.00
CA ALA A 241 -14.71 -3.53 5.84
C ALA A 241 -15.01 -5.03 5.81
N GLU A 242 -15.86 -5.52 6.72
CA GLU A 242 -16.36 -6.90 6.74
C GLU A 242 -17.00 -7.29 5.40
N ASN A 243 -17.83 -6.42 4.85
CA ASN A 243 -18.51 -6.66 3.58
C ASN A 243 -17.60 -6.48 2.34
N SER A 244 -16.40 -5.93 2.50
CA SER A 244 -15.48 -5.68 1.39
C SER A 244 -14.74 -6.92 0.90
N ILE A 245 -14.63 -7.95 1.73
CA ILE A 245 -13.94 -9.20 1.37
C ILE A 245 -14.71 -10.45 1.83
N PRO A 246 -14.62 -11.58 1.11
CA PRO A 246 -15.41 -12.78 1.45
C PRO A 246 -15.04 -13.49 2.75
N ASP A 247 -13.80 -13.36 3.23
CA ASP A 247 -13.24 -14.13 4.36
C ASP A 247 -12.68 -13.19 5.44
N PHE A 248 -13.52 -12.29 5.94
CA PHE A 248 -13.14 -11.35 7.00
C PHE A 248 -12.81 -12.05 8.32
N GLU A 249 -13.42 -13.20 8.58
CA GLU A 249 -13.15 -14.00 9.78
C GLU A 249 -11.68 -14.44 9.86
N ARG A 250 -11.09 -14.85 8.74
CA ARG A 250 -9.67 -15.22 8.70
C ARG A 250 -8.74 -14.03 8.97
N PHE A 251 -9.07 -12.84 8.46
CA PHE A 251 -8.36 -11.61 8.80
C PHE A 251 -8.45 -11.34 10.30
N TYR A 252 -9.65 -11.39 10.86
CA TYR A 252 -9.89 -11.17 12.29
C TYR A 252 -9.07 -12.13 13.16
N ASP A 253 -9.04 -13.42 12.83
CA ASP A 253 -8.25 -14.41 13.54
C ASP A 253 -6.76 -14.08 13.57
N GLY A 254 -6.20 -13.60 12.45
CA GLY A 254 -4.81 -13.15 12.37
C GLY A 254 -4.55 -11.89 13.19
N PHE A 255 -5.39 -10.87 13.01
CA PHE A 255 -5.32 -9.59 13.71
C PHE A 255 -5.44 -9.75 15.23
N ALA A 256 -6.41 -10.54 15.67
CA ALA A 256 -6.75 -10.74 17.07
C ALA A 256 -5.70 -11.56 17.83
N ARG A 257 -5.11 -12.57 17.17
CA ARG A 257 -4.16 -13.49 17.80
C ARG A 257 -2.72 -13.01 17.66
N GLY A 258 -2.36 -12.26 16.62
CA GLY A 258 -1.01 -11.73 16.46
C GLY A 258 -0.65 -10.63 17.47
N GLY A 259 -1.64 -10.02 18.12
CA GLY A 259 -1.43 -9.13 19.28
C GLY A 259 -1.00 -9.85 20.56
N ARG A 260 -1.14 -11.19 20.60
CA ARG A 260 -0.62 -12.04 21.67
C ARG A 260 0.80 -12.42 21.31
N ALA A 261 1.78 -11.70 21.85
CA ALA A 261 3.17 -12.11 21.77
C ALA A 261 3.28 -13.58 22.20
N ARG A 262 3.90 -14.42 21.36
CA ARG A 262 4.37 -15.74 21.77
C ARG A 262 5.66 -15.61 22.56
#